data_AF-A0A661N9W1-F1
#
_entry.id   AF-A0A661N9W1-F1
#
_cell.length_a   1.000
_cell.length_b   1.000
_cell.length_c   1.000
_cell.angle_alpha   90.00
_cell.angle_beta   90.00
_cell.angle_gamma   90.00
#
_symmetry.space_group_name_H-M   'P 1'
#
loop_
_entity.id
_entity.type
_entity.pdbx_description
1 polymer ?
#
loop_
_entity_poly.entity_id
_entity_poly.type
_entity_poly.pdbx_seq_one_letter_code
_entity_poly.pdbx_strand_id
1 'polypeptide(L)'
;MEKIVQAVSGRLSDPNYAQVAVGTFVQTFPDVSRFITAHADEIGGSEMVIHVVFHAQVLAEALHEHRGREFATVGFVELDQASESDLEAAFSSKEPALASYVASNIDDANVRKLLAHVGLALSAA
;
A
#
# COMPACT_ATOMS: atom_id res chain seq x y z
N MET A 1 -7.00 -12.36 7.62
CA MET A 1 -6.67 -11.06 7.02
C MET A 1 -7.66 -9.95 7.41
N GLU A 2 -8.96 -10.05 7.12
CA GLU A 2 -9.94 -8.96 7.36
C GLU A 2 -9.89 -8.30 8.75
N LYS A 3 -9.89 -9.08 9.84
CA LYS A 3 -9.79 -8.56 11.21
C LYS A 3 -8.48 -7.80 11.49
N ILE A 4 -7.38 -8.23 10.85
CA ILE A 4 -6.07 -7.58 10.96
C ILE A 4 -6.13 -6.23 10.26
N VAL A 5 -6.65 -6.20 9.02
CA VAL A 5 -6.80 -4.96 8.25
C VAL A 5 -7.65 -3.94 9.03
N GLN A 6 -8.77 -4.36 9.61
CA GLN A 6 -9.61 -3.49 10.44
C GLN A 6 -8.88 -2.96 11.68
N ALA A 7 -8.08 -3.81 12.35
CA ALA A 7 -7.31 -3.40 13.52
C ALA A 7 -6.22 -2.38 13.14
N VAL A 8 -5.45 -2.67 12.08
CA VAL A 8 -4.39 -1.79 11.56
C VAL A 8 -4.97 -0.44 11.13
N SER A 9 -6.01 -0.45 10.29
CA SER A 9 -6.65 0.78 9.83
C SER A 9 -7.29 1.57 10.97
N GLY A 10 -7.80 0.89 12.00
CA GLY A 10 -8.37 1.52 13.19
C GLY A 10 -7.34 2.29 14.01
N ARG A 11 -6.12 1.77 14.18
CA ARG A 11 -5.01 2.47 14.88
C ARG A 11 -4.67 3.79 14.20
N LEU A 12 -4.79 3.85 12.87
CA LEU A 12 -4.49 5.07 12.10
C LEU A 12 -5.52 6.20 12.24
N SER A 13 -6.62 5.97 12.95
CA SER A 13 -7.49 7.05 13.41
C SER A 13 -6.80 7.98 14.43
N ASP A 14 -5.70 7.53 15.07
CA ASP A 14 -4.83 8.36 15.89
C ASP A 14 -3.84 9.14 15.01
N PRO A 15 -3.90 10.49 14.98
CA PRO A 15 -3.03 11.32 14.16
C PRO A 15 -1.53 11.16 14.46
N ASN A 16 -1.16 10.89 15.72
CA ASN A 16 0.25 10.72 16.09
C ASN A 16 0.79 9.41 15.52
N TYR A 17 0.00 8.34 15.64
CA TYR A 17 0.35 7.05 15.07
C TYR A 17 0.40 7.12 13.55
N ALA A 18 -0.55 7.80 12.91
CA ALA A 18 -0.55 8.02 11.45
C ALA A 18 0.72 8.72 10.96
N GLN A 19 1.16 9.78 11.65
CA GLN A 19 2.38 10.51 11.29
C GLN A 19 3.64 9.63 11.41
N VAL A 20 3.74 8.85 12.50
CA VAL A 20 4.85 7.91 12.69
C VAL A 20 4.82 6.82 11.62
N ALA A 21 3.66 6.24 11.34
CA ALA A 21 3.48 5.15 10.39
C ALA A 21 3.89 5.55 8.97
N VAL A 22 3.52 6.76 8.52
CA VAL A 22 3.99 7.32 7.23
C VAL A 22 5.51 7.45 7.19
N GLY A 23 6.12 7.99 8.26
CA GLY A 23 7.57 8.11 8.36
C GLY A 23 8.28 6.76 8.32
N THR A 24 7.75 5.76 9.04
CA THR A 24 8.25 4.39 9.04
C THR A 24 8.17 3.77 7.65
N PHE A 25 7.05 3.92 6.95
CA PHE A 25 6.92 3.38 5.59
C PHE A 25 8.01 3.91 4.65
N VAL A 26 8.25 5.22 4.67
CA VAL A 26 9.25 5.86 3.80
C VAL A 26 10.66 5.37 4.09
N GLN A 27 10.97 5.08 5.36
CA GLN A 27 12.27 4.55 5.76
C GLN A 27 12.44 3.07 5.40
N THR A 28 11.38 2.27 5.56
CA THR A 28 11.40 0.83 5.27
C THR A 28 11.36 0.55 3.77
N PHE A 29 10.58 1.33 3.01
CA PHE A 29 10.36 1.15 1.57
C PHE A 29 10.70 2.42 0.77
N PRO A 30 11.97 2.85 0.74
CA PRO A 30 12.36 4.09 0.09
C PRO A 30 12.11 4.08 -1.42
N ASP A 31 12.31 2.95 -2.09
CA ASP A 31 12.09 2.82 -3.54
C ASP A 31 10.60 2.80 -3.89
N VAL A 32 9.78 2.14 -3.08
CA VAL A 32 8.30 2.22 -3.21
C VAL A 32 7.82 3.66 -3.00
N SER A 33 8.40 4.39 -2.05
CA SER A 33 8.06 5.80 -1.82
C SER A 33 8.43 6.70 -3.00
N ARG A 34 9.60 6.46 -3.62
CA ARG A 34 10.00 7.15 -4.86
C ARG A 34 9.07 6.80 -6.01
N PHE A 35 8.69 5.54 -6.14
CA PHE A 35 7.75 5.07 -7.14
C PHE A 35 6.39 5.76 -7.01
N ILE A 36 5.82 5.83 -5.81
CA ILE A 36 4.56 6.57 -5.56
C ILE A 36 4.73 8.05 -5.93
N THR A 37 5.85 8.68 -5.53
CA THR A 37 6.12 10.09 -5.84
C THR A 37 6.21 10.34 -7.35
N ALA A 38 6.75 9.40 -8.12
CA ALA A 38 6.82 9.51 -9.57
C ALA A 38 5.44 9.53 -10.25
N HIS A 39 4.40 9.02 -9.57
CA HIS A 39 3.01 9.02 -10.04
C HIS A 39 2.21 10.21 -9.49
N ALA A 40 2.85 11.18 -8.82
CA ALA A 40 2.16 12.29 -8.16
C ALA A 40 1.16 13.01 -9.08
N ASP A 41 1.56 13.33 -10.32
CA ASP A 41 0.70 14.05 -11.27
C ASP A 41 -0.55 13.25 -11.66
N GLU A 42 -0.48 11.92 -11.64
CA GLU A 42 -1.58 11.02 -11.99
C GLU A 42 -2.61 10.87 -10.87
N ILE A 43 -2.18 11.09 -9.63
CA ILE A 43 -3.01 10.91 -8.42
C ILE A 43 -3.48 12.24 -7.81
N GLY A 44 -3.30 13.37 -8.50
CA GLY A 44 -3.78 14.68 -8.05
C GLY A 44 -2.73 15.53 -7.32
N GLY A 45 -1.45 15.21 -7.48
CA GLY A 45 -0.30 16.01 -7.04
C GLY A 45 0.37 15.52 -5.76
N SER A 46 1.34 16.31 -5.28
CA SER A 46 2.22 15.94 -4.17
C SER A 46 1.50 15.76 -2.83
N GLU A 47 0.37 16.43 -2.61
CA GLU A 47 -0.42 16.26 -1.38
C GLU A 47 -1.01 14.85 -1.29
N MET A 48 -1.40 14.28 -2.44
CA MET A 48 -1.96 12.94 -2.52
C MET A 48 -0.93 11.83 -2.32
N VAL A 49 0.36 12.11 -2.53
CA VAL A 49 1.45 11.14 -2.25
C VAL A 49 1.42 10.68 -0.80
N ILE A 50 1.22 11.60 0.15
CA ILE A 50 1.17 11.27 1.58
C ILE A 50 -0.04 10.35 1.87
N HIS A 51 -1.18 10.65 1.25
CA HIS A 51 -2.38 9.83 1.37
C HIS A 51 -2.16 8.41 0.84
N VAL A 52 -1.49 8.27 -0.32
CA VAL A 52 -1.15 6.95 -0.87
C VAL A 52 -0.15 6.20 0.02
N VAL A 53 0.89 6.87 0.51
CA VAL A 53 1.86 6.27 1.44
C VAL A 53 1.19 5.78 2.71
N PHE A 54 0.23 6.54 3.25
CA PHE A 54 -0.55 6.14 4.41
C PHE A 54 -1.32 4.83 4.16
N HIS A 55 -2.01 4.72 3.02
CA HIS A 55 -2.72 3.47 2.71
C HIS A 55 -1.76 2.32 2.41
N ALA A 56 -0.63 2.58 1.74
CA ALA A 56 0.40 1.58 1.50
C ALA A 56 0.99 1.02 2.81
N GLN A 57 1.12 1.86 3.83
CA GLN A 57 1.52 1.43 5.18
C GLN A 57 0.50 0.49 5.82
N VAL A 58 -0.81 0.71 5.63
CA VAL A 58 -1.83 -0.24 6.07
C VAL A 58 -1.64 -1.60 5.41
N LEU A 59 -1.40 -1.60 4.09
CA LEU A 59 -1.18 -2.84 3.35
C LEU A 59 0.04 -3.58 3.89
N ALA A 60 1.16 -2.86 4.06
CA ALA A 60 2.40 -3.43 4.57
C ALA A 60 2.21 -3.99 5.99
N GLU A 61 1.64 -3.23 6.91
CA GLU A 61 1.49 -3.66 8.29
C GLU A 61 0.50 -4.82 8.44
N ALA A 62 -0.60 -4.81 7.69
CA ALA A 62 -1.53 -5.93 7.67
C ALA A 62 -0.91 -7.21 7.10
N LEU A 63 -0.10 -7.10 6.05
CA LEU A 63 0.65 -8.24 5.48
C LEU A 63 1.70 -8.77 6.45
N HIS A 64 2.43 -7.88 7.13
CA HIS A 64 3.42 -8.23 8.14
C HIS A 64 2.76 -8.99 9.30
N GLU A 65 1.71 -8.43 9.89
CA GLU A 65 0.96 -9.08 10.98
C GLU A 65 0.32 -10.40 10.54
N HIS A 66 -0.16 -10.50 9.30
CA HIS A 66 -0.78 -11.72 8.80
C HIS A 66 0.23 -12.85 8.58
N ARG A 67 1.42 -12.53 8.05
CA ARG A 67 2.46 -13.51 7.70
C ARG A 67 3.37 -13.85 8.87
N GLY A 68 3.47 -12.98 9.88
CA GLY A 68 4.33 -13.15 11.04
C GLY A 68 5.83 -13.13 10.70
N ARG A 69 6.21 -12.48 9.59
CA ARG A 69 7.60 -12.35 9.14
C ARG A 69 7.89 -10.95 8.61
N GLU A 70 9.14 -10.53 8.74
CA GLU A 70 9.69 -9.34 8.08
C GLU A 70 9.56 -9.47 6.56
N PHE A 71 9.37 -8.35 5.88
CA PHE A 71 9.39 -8.31 4.41
C PHE A 71 10.81 -8.57 3.90
N ALA A 72 10.94 -9.29 2.77
CA ALA A 72 12.12 -9.11 1.93
C ALA A 72 12.16 -7.66 1.42
N THR A 73 13.35 -7.16 1.06
CA THR A 73 13.48 -5.82 0.47
C THR A 73 12.52 -5.67 -0.71
N VAL A 74 11.66 -4.65 -0.68
CA VAL A 74 10.76 -4.30 -1.80
C VAL A 74 11.31 -3.06 -2.48
N GLY A 75 11.77 -3.22 -3.71
CA GLY A 75 12.30 -2.15 -4.54
C GLY A 75 11.70 -2.15 -5.95
N PHE A 76 12.38 -1.49 -6.88
CA PHE A 76 11.91 -1.38 -8.27
C PHE A 76 11.79 -2.74 -8.97
N VAL A 77 12.61 -3.74 -8.60
CA VAL A 77 12.53 -5.08 -9.20
C VAL A 77 11.19 -5.76 -8.85
N GLU A 78 10.77 -5.71 -7.59
CA GLU A 78 9.50 -6.28 -7.14
C GLU A 78 8.30 -5.50 -7.70
N LEU A 79 8.43 -4.17 -7.82
CA LEU A 79 7.44 -3.33 -8.48
C LEU A 79 7.30 -3.72 -9.96
N ASP A 80 8.39 -3.87 -10.70
CA ASP A 80 8.35 -4.27 -12.10
C ASP A 80 7.73 -5.67 -12.27
N GLN A 81 8.09 -6.62 -11.40
CA GLN A 81 7.52 -7.98 -11.41
C GLN A 81 6.02 -8.00 -11.08
N ALA A 82 5.56 -7.06 -10.26
CA ALA A 82 4.15 -6.90 -9.92
C ALA A 82 3.34 -6.18 -11.02
N SER A 83 4.00 -5.68 -12.08
CA SER A 83 3.31 -5.03 -13.20
C SER A 83 2.53 -6.04 -14.02
N GLU A 84 1.20 -6.02 -13.88
CA GLU A 84 0.26 -6.84 -14.65
C GLU A 84 -0.70 -5.94 -15.45
N SER A 85 -1.31 -6.48 -16.51
CA SER A 85 -2.24 -5.70 -17.36
C SER A 85 -3.52 -5.27 -16.62
N ASP A 86 -3.94 -6.02 -15.60
CA ASP A 86 -5.09 -5.70 -14.74
C ASP A 86 -4.71 -5.87 -13.25
N LEU A 87 -4.07 -4.82 -12.72
CA LEU A 87 -3.54 -4.78 -11.35
C LEU A 87 -4.63 -4.94 -10.29
N GLU A 88 -5.79 -4.31 -10.48
CA GLU A 88 -6.87 -4.35 -9.49
C GLU A 88 -7.50 -5.74 -9.42
N ALA A 89 -7.70 -6.41 -10.56
CA ALA A 89 -8.18 -7.80 -10.58
C ALA A 89 -7.15 -8.77 -9.98
N ALA A 90 -5.88 -8.63 -10.34
CA ALA A 90 -4.79 -9.45 -9.79
C ALA A 90 -4.68 -9.28 -8.27
N PHE A 91 -4.74 -8.05 -7.77
CA PHE A 91 -4.70 -7.74 -6.35
C PHE A 91 -5.92 -8.29 -5.61
N SER A 92 -7.12 -8.15 -6.18
CA SER A 92 -8.35 -8.72 -5.63
C SER A 92 -8.30 -10.24 -5.54
N SER A 93 -7.65 -10.91 -6.50
CA SER A 93 -7.48 -12.36 -6.47
C SER A 93 -6.43 -12.82 -5.45
N LYS A 94 -5.32 -12.10 -5.30
CA LYS A 94 -4.21 -12.52 -4.41
C LYS A 94 -4.46 -12.10 -2.95
N GLU A 95 -5.00 -10.91 -2.72
CA GLU A 95 -5.18 -10.30 -1.39
C GLU A 95 -6.58 -9.67 -1.25
N PRO A 96 -7.66 -10.49 -1.26
CA PRO A 96 -9.04 -10.00 -1.36
C PRO A 96 -9.45 -9.04 -0.25
N ALA A 97 -8.98 -9.27 0.98
CA ALA A 97 -9.29 -8.42 2.13
C ALA A 97 -8.63 -7.03 2.01
N LEU A 98 -7.42 -6.95 1.44
CA LEU A 98 -6.72 -5.69 1.22
C LEU A 98 -7.32 -4.93 0.03
N ALA A 99 -7.66 -5.64 -1.04
CA ALA A 99 -8.38 -5.06 -2.17
C ALA A 99 -9.73 -4.47 -1.73
N SER A 100 -10.50 -5.20 -0.90
CA SER A 100 -11.75 -4.69 -0.33
C SER A 100 -11.54 -3.44 0.52
N TYR A 101 -10.45 -3.39 1.30
CA TYR A 101 -10.09 -2.21 2.07
C TYR A 101 -9.80 -1.00 1.17
N VAL A 102 -8.95 -1.17 0.15
CA VAL A 102 -8.64 -0.10 -0.81
C VAL A 102 -9.91 0.39 -1.49
N ALA A 103 -10.75 -0.51 -1.99
CA ALA A 103 -12.00 -0.16 -2.66
C ALA A 103 -13.00 0.59 -1.74
N SER A 104 -12.96 0.37 -0.42
CA SER A 104 -13.86 1.02 0.53
C SER A 104 -13.35 2.38 1.03
N ASN A 105 -12.07 2.70 0.82
CA ASN A 105 -11.45 3.92 1.34
C ASN A 105 -10.97 4.87 0.22
N ILE A 106 -10.89 4.40 -1.02
CA ILE A 106 -10.33 5.15 -2.14
C ILE A 106 -11.33 5.21 -3.30
N ASP A 107 -11.83 6.41 -3.56
CA ASP A 107 -12.74 6.67 -4.68
C ASP A 107 -12.02 6.87 -6.02
N ASP A 108 -10.78 7.37 -5.99
CA ASP A 108 -9.98 7.65 -7.18
C ASP A 108 -9.41 6.36 -7.80
N ALA A 109 -9.67 6.16 -9.10
CA ALA A 109 -9.25 4.96 -9.81
C ALA A 109 -7.73 4.86 -10.00
N ASN A 110 -7.03 5.97 -10.23
CA ASN A 110 -5.58 5.98 -10.37
C ASN A 110 -4.91 5.63 -9.03
N VAL A 111 -5.45 6.17 -7.93
CA VAL A 111 -4.98 5.83 -6.59
C VAL A 111 -5.22 4.35 -6.27
N ARG A 112 -6.40 3.80 -6.59
CA ARG A 112 -6.66 2.36 -6.38
C ARG A 112 -5.70 1.50 -7.19
N LYS A 113 -5.48 1.82 -8.47
CA LYS A 113 -4.56 1.09 -9.34
C LYS A 113 -3.13 1.14 -8.81
N LEU A 114 -2.67 2.31 -8.35
CA LEU A 114 -1.35 2.47 -7.76
C LEU A 114 -1.19 1.66 -6.45
N LEU A 115 -2.20 1.69 -5.57
CA LEU A 115 -2.20 0.89 -4.34
C LEU A 115 -2.28 -0.62 -4.62
N ALA A 116 -3.01 -1.04 -5.66
CA ALA A 116 -3.02 -2.43 -6.10
C ALA A 116 -1.63 -2.88 -6.56
N HIS A 117 -0.92 -2.04 -7.32
CA HIS A 117 0.46 -2.32 -7.75
C HIS A 117 1.41 -2.47 -6.57
N VAL A 118 1.39 -1.51 -5.65
CA VAL A 118 2.20 -1.55 -4.43
C VAL A 118 1.84 -2.75 -3.56
N GLY A 119 0.55 -3.04 -3.39
CA GLY A 119 0.06 -4.18 -2.62
C GLY A 119 0.50 -5.52 -3.20
N LEU A 120 0.54 -5.66 -4.53
CA LEU A 120 1.06 -6.83 -5.21
C LEU A 120 2.56 -7.01 -4.99
N ALA A 121 3.35 -5.94 -5.08
CA ALA A 121 4.78 -5.97 -4.81
C ALA A 121 5.08 -6.35 -3.35
N LEU A 122 4.37 -5.75 -2.40
CA LEU A 122 4.47 -6.10 -0.97
C LEU A 122 4.04 -7.55 -0.71
N SER A 123 3.01 -8.03 -1.40
CA SER A 123 2.52 -9.39 -1.25
C SER A 123 3.50 -10.43 -1.81
N ALA A 124 4.29 -10.09 -2.83
CA ALA A 124 5.31 -10.99 -3.38
C ALA A 124 6.55 -11.17 -2.48
N ALA A 125 6.75 -10.28 -1.50
CA ALA A 125 7.95 -10.20 -0.66
C ALA A 125 7.94 -11.05 0.64
#